data_AF-A0A179BVK2-F1
#
_entry.id   AF-A0A179BVK2-F1
#
_cell.length_a   1.000
_cell.length_b   1.000
_cell.length_c   1.000
_cell.angle_alpha   90.00
_cell.angle_beta   90.00
_cell.angle_gamma   90.00
#
_symmetry.space_group_name_H-M   'P 1'
#
loop_
_entity.id
_entity.type
_entity.pdbx_description
1 polymer ?
#
loop_
_entity_poly.entity_id
_entity_poly.type
_entity_poly.pdbx_seq_one_letter_code
_entity_poly.pdbx_strand_id
1 'polypeptide(L)' 'MTQTDGWKKKFKGSDQGGARIYTHADALDGRAIVENHNGIWFNGKRFLFLDDAKRAALSHLQVTA' A
#
# COMPACT_ATOMS: atom_id res chain seq x y z
N MET A 1 -19.31 -4.33 -12.12
CA MET A 1 -17.96 -4.18 -12.70
C MET A 1 -17.07 -3.59 -11.63
N THR A 2 -16.16 -4.38 -11.07
CA THR A 2 -15.25 -3.92 -10.02
C THR A 2 -14.23 -2.99 -10.66
N GLN A 3 -14.37 -1.69 -10.44
CA GLN A 3 -13.36 -0.71 -10.82
C GLN A 3 -12.13 -1.03 -9.98
N THR A 4 -11.18 -1.77 -10.55
CA THR A 4 -9.89 -2.01 -9.91
C THR A 4 -9.22 -0.67 -9.75
N ASP A 5 -9.03 -0.25 -8.51
CA ASP A 5 -8.46 1.00 -8.02
C ASP A 5 -6.96 1.17 -8.37
N GLY A 6 -6.49 0.52 -9.43
CA GLY A 6 -5.09 0.52 -9.90
C GLY A 6 -4.11 -0.25 -9.02
N TRP A 7 -4.52 -0.62 -7.80
CA TRP A 7 -3.66 -1.29 -6.82
C TRP A 7 -3.49 -2.78 -7.13
N LYS A 8 -2.24 -3.21 -7.28
CA LYS A 8 -1.86 -4.62 -7.32
C LYS A 8 -1.63 -5.12 -5.90
N LYS A 9 -2.32 -6.20 -5.55
CA LYS A 9 -2.19 -6.89 -4.25
C LYS A 9 -1.47 -8.22 -4.43
N LYS A 10 -0.44 -8.48 -3.61
CA LYS A 10 0.26 -9.77 -3.53
C LYS A 10 0.39 -10.20 -2.08
N PHE A 11 0.11 -11.47 -1.78
CA PHE A 11 0.45 -12.04 -0.48
C PHE A 11 1.88 -12.61 -0.52
N LYS A 12 2.66 -12.34 0.52
CA LYS A 12 3.97 -12.95 0.75
C LYS A 12 4.01 -13.51 2.16
N GLY A 13 4.07 -14.82 2.28
CA GLY A 13 4.08 -15.51 3.56
C GLY A 13 3.76 -17.00 3.43
N SER A 14 3.50 -17.62 4.57
CA SER A 14 3.09 -19.01 4.71
C SER A 14 1.87 -19.11 5.61
N ASP A 15 1.42 -20.34 5.88
CA ASP A 15 0.31 -20.63 6.80
C ASP A 15 0.59 -20.17 8.23
N GLN A 16 1.87 -19.99 8.61
CA GLN A 16 2.30 -19.49 9.91
C GLN A 16 2.36 -17.96 10.00
N GLY A 17 2.08 -17.25 8.90
CA GLY A 17 2.06 -15.80 8.87
C GLY A 17 2.61 -15.20 7.57
N GLY A 18 2.23 -13.96 7.31
CA GLY A 18 2.62 -13.25 6.11
C GLY A 18 2.22 -11.79 6.10
N ALA A 19 2.45 -11.16 4.95
CA ALA A 19 2.07 -9.80 4.67
C ALA A 19 1.36 -9.69 3.33
N ARG A 20 0.37 -8.81 3.26
CA ARG A 20 -0.21 -8.33 2.01
C ARG A 20 0.57 -7.09 1.57
N ILE A 21 1.07 -7.16 0.36
CA ILE A 21 1.86 -6.12 -0.29
C ILE A 21 0.97 -5.47 -1.32
N TYR A 22 0.77 -4.16 -1.20
CA TYR A 22 0.03 -3.36 -2.16
C TYR A 22 0.99 -2.45 -2.89
N THR A 23 0.91 -2.47 -4.22
CA THR A 23 1.75 -1.65 -5.10
C THR A 23 0.88 -0.93 -6.11
N HIS A 24 1.25 0.29 -6.46
CA HIS A 24 0.62 1.10 -7.50
C HIS A 24 1.73 1.72 -8.34
N ALA A 25 1.51 1.89 -9.64
CA ALA A 25 2.51 2.49 -10.53
C ALA A 25 2.87 3.92 -10.08
N ASP A 26 1.85 4.66 -9.66
CA ASP A 26 1.99 6.04 -9.18
C ASP A 26 2.21 6.17 -7.67
N ALA A 27 2.40 5.06 -6.94
CA ALA A 27 2.85 5.16 -5.56
C ALA A 27 4.27 5.75 -5.55
N LEU A 28 4.58 6.60 -4.57
CA LEU A 28 5.88 7.26 -4.37
C LEU A 28 7.06 6.32 -4.69
N ASP A 29 7.74 6.54 -5.82
CA ASP A 29 8.85 5.73 -6.35
C ASP A 29 8.57 4.21 -6.46
N GLY A 30 7.31 3.80 -6.69
CA GLY A 30 6.90 2.40 -6.73
C GLY A 30 6.94 1.70 -5.37
N ARG A 31 6.99 2.44 -4.26
CA ARG A 31 7.04 1.87 -2.90
C ARG A 31 5.75 1.11 -2.57
N ALA A 32 5.94 0.01 -1.85
CA ALA A 32 4.84 -0.84 -1.42
C ALA A 32 4.26 -0.39 -0.08
N ILE A 33 2.94 -0.57 0.07
CA ILE A 33 2.26 -0.62 1.37
C ILE A 33 2.30 -2.06 1.85
N VAL A 34 2.65 -2.27 3.12
CA VAL A 34 2.76 -3.58 3.76
C VAL A 34 1.71 -3.69 4.87
N GLU A 35 0.78 -4.62 4.74
CA GLU A 35 -0.20 -4.98 5.76
C GLU A 35 0.15 -6.35 6.33
N ASN A 36 0.41 -6.44 7.64
CA ASN A 36 0.62 -7.69 8.35
C ASN A 36 -0.12 -7.66 9.70
N HIS A 37 0.08 -8.69 10.54
CA HIS A 37 -0.56 -8.77 11.85
C HIS A 37 -0.21 -7.60 12.80
N ASN A 38 0.90 -6.89 12.55
CA ASN A 38 1.34 -5.73 13.34
C ASN A 38 0.78 -4.39 12.82
N GLY A 39 0.06 -4.40 11.71
CA GLY A 39 -0.62 -3.23 11.14
C GLY A 39 -0.25 -2.94 9.70
N ILE A 40 -0.61 -1.73 9.26
CA ILE A 40 -0.42 -1.24 7.89
C ILE A 40 0.71 -0.21 7.88
N TRP A 41 1.68 -0.40 7.00
CA TRP A 41 2.89 0.39 6.96
C TRP A 41 3.17 0.90 5.56
N PHE A 42 3.54 2.17 5.46
CA PHE A 42 4.02 2.79 4.24
C PHE A 42 5.09 3.80 4.57
N ASN A 43 6.24 3.72 3.89
CA ASN A 43 7.35 4.66 4.04
C ASN A 43 7.79 4.89 5.51
N GLY A 44 7.87 3.84 6.31
CA GLY A 44 8.25 3.90 7.73
C GLY A 44 7.16 4.41 8.68
N LYS A 45 5.99 4.83 8.17
CA LYS A 45 4.84 5.28 8.97
C LYS A 45 3.79 4.19 9.10
N ARG A 46 3.22 4.03 10.29
CA ARG A 46 2.07 3.16 10.55
C ARG A 46 0.76 3.88 10.27
N PHE A 47 -0.19 3.20 9.67
CA PHE A 47 -1.55 3.65 9.40
C PHE A 47 -2.56 2.73 10.08
N LEU A 48 -3.68 3.31 10.50
CA LEU A 48 -4.81 2.55 11.06
C LEU A 48 -5.65 1.91 9.95
N PHE A 49 -5.79 2.58 8.80
CA PHE A 49 -6.61 2.16 7.68
C PHE A 49 -5.79 2.08 6.38
N LEU A 50 -6.12 1.11 5.53
CA LEU A 50 -5.43 0.89 4.26
C LEU A 50 -5.63 2.08 3.31
N ASP A 51 -6.81 2.68 3.32
CA ASP A 51 -7.14 3.79 2.43
C ASP A 51 -6.31 5.05 2.74
N ASP A 52 -5.99 5.29 4.01
CA ASP A 52 -5.09 6.39 4.39
C ASP A 52 -3.67 6.15 3.90
N ALA A 53 -3.19 4.90 3.99
CA ALA A 53 -1.90 4.52 3.44
C ALA A 53 -1.87 4.66 1.91
N LYS A 54 -2.94 4.26 1.21
CA LYS A 54 -3.08 4.45 -0.25
C LYS A 54 -3.09 5.92 -0.64
N ARG A 55 -3.83 6.76 0.08
CA ARG A 55 -3.84 8.23 -0.14
C ARG A 55 -2.46 8.83 0.07
N ALA A 56 -1.77 8.46 1.15
CA ALA A 56 -0.40 8.93 1.41
C ALA A 56 0.61 8.44 0.37
N ALA A 57 0.42 7.24 -0.19
CA ALA A 57 1.27 6.72 -1.25
C ALA A 57 1.10 7.47 -2.58
N LEU A 58 -0.11 7.96 -2.87
CA LEU A 58 -0.44 8.71 -4.08
C LEU A 58 -0.28 10.23 -3.92
N SER A 59 -0.09 10.75 -2.71
CA SER A 59 -0.06 12.20 -2.46
C SER A 59 1.19 12.89 -3.01
N HIS A 60 2.25 12.17 -3.38
CA HIS A 60 3.45 12.76 -3.99
C HIS A 60 3.18 13.32 -5.41
N LEU A 61 2.10 12.87 -6.07
CA LEU A 61 1.68 13.39 -7.37
C LEU A 61 1.14 14.84 -7.32
N GLN A 62 0.80 15.36 -6.13
CA GLN A 62 0.17 16.68 -6.01
C GLN A 62 1.16 17.85 -5.87
N VAL A 63 2.47 17.61 -5.83
CA VAL A 63 3.49 18.66 -5.57
C VAL A 63 4.33 19.00 -6.82
N THR A 64 4.15 18.29 -7.93
CA THR A 64 4.78 18.61 -9.22
C THR A 64 3.70 19.01 -10.23
N ALA A 65 3.26 20.26 -10.16
CA ALA A 65 2.52 20.95 -11.22
C ALA A 65 3.03 22.40 -11.28
#